data_AF-A0A975R4V2-F1
#
_entry.id   AF-A0A975R4V2-F1
#
_cell.length_a   1.000
_cell.length_b   1.000
_cell.length_c   1.000
_cell.angle_alpha   90.00
_cell.angle_beta   90.00
_cell.angle_gamma   90.00
#
_symmetry.space_group_name_H-M   'P 1'
#
loop_
_entity.id
_entity.type
_entity.pdbx_description
1 polymer ?
#
loop_
_entity_poly.entity_id
_entity_poly.type
_entity_poly.pdbx_seq_one_letter_code
_entity_poly.pdbx_strand_id
1 'polypeptide(L)'
;MKHLVLPLAAIALACPAACASPEKEAPPSSNGLPFRAEVSESGFATILSAPPASFDPVEPSPPAPRTAEQDAADAEFMRVADYQNSVSDEVQALAERLRREERGNFQTLHYDNEGELGVVFEFLRDGPATLRKYSKNSTFRGETVRWSQQELMAAAEFIWDTFRDDRVIQSTGVATQVVTAQISVSEAEFRALVKRKGVTIPEPVELIFHATPMVPLVNPPRPAAQDQAVQDEVAPYLRVFPRHDRPAGALNAINSRATIVLKDGCFRAADRDDALVLFPFGAKLFVDSAGYLAYGSGEQPGYARVGEEVEFQGSINEVTIPELVDPIHDACGPGKVIKVEGMESAAARAAQDKVTDRANAIRSLENSYGLDARQAERALDWLDARGEANRQTSPDGILLPPITGAMMVEMPPRPVMDPSECPPGSSLSFGLCRTPEGHLRPLPEWLVEFLEQDR
;
A
#
# COMPACT_ATOMS: atom_id res chain seq x y z
N MET A 1 77.31 -17.12 6.44
CA MET A 1 77.60 -17.52 7.84
C MET A 1 76.36 -18.24 8.35
N LYS A 2 76.37 -19.59 8.32
CA LYS A 2 76.58 -20.51 9.46
C LYS A 2 75.49 -20.42 10.56
N HIS A 3 74.60 -21.42 10.51
CA HIS A 3 73.89 -22.21 11.54
C HIS A 3 73.66 -21.69 12.99
N LEU A 4 72.45 -21.93 13.51
CA LEU A 4 72.08 -22.70 14.73
C LEU A 4 70.54 -22.49 14.98
N VAL A 5 69.61 -23.46 14.97
CA VAL A 5 69.33 -24.64 15.85
C VAL A 5 68.79 -24.28 17.27
N LEU A 6 67.45 -24.38 17.42
CA LEU A 6 66.57 -24.88 18.53
C LEU A 6 66.73 -24.32 19.99
N PRO A 7 65.80 -24.55 20.98
CA PRO A 7 64.37 -24.96 21.00
C PRO A 7 63.47 -24.28 22.10
N LEU A 8 62.24 -24.82 22.30
CA LEU A 8 61.31 -24.73 23.47
C LEU A 8 60.58 -23.37 23.67
N ALA A 9 59.31 -23.27 24.10
CA ALA A 9 58.46 -24.16 24.90
C ALA A 9 56.96 -23.90 24.63
N ALA A 10 56.14 -24.93 24.81
CA ALA A 10 54.70 -24.84 24.96
C ALA A 10 54.35 -24.28 26.35
N ILE A 11 53.47 -23.29 26.42
CA ILE A 11 52.68 -22.96 27.63
C ILE A 11 51.23 -22.86 27.20
N ALA A 12 50.44 -23.75 27.79
CA ALA A 12 49.00 -23.81 27.69
C ALA A 12 48.35 -22.62 28.41
N LEU A 13 47.40 -21.97 27.75
CA LEU A 13 46.44 -21.07 28.38
C LEU A 13 45.06 -21.72 28.27
N ALA A 14 44.63 -22.29 29.39
CA ALA A 14 43.26 -22.68 29.63
C ALA A 14 42.45 -21.41 29.97
N CYS A 15 41.38 -21.18 29.22
CA CYS A 15 40.27 -20.30 29.58
C CYS A 15 38.96 -20.92 29.06
N PRO A 16 37.82 -20.59 29.71
CA PRO A 16 36.80 -21.56 30.06
C PRO A 16 35.83 -21.88 28.94
N ALA A 17 35.29 -23.10 29.00
CA ALA A 17 34.15 -23.54 28.23
C ALA A 17 32.96 -22.61 28.46
N ALA A 18 32.65 -21.77 27.48
CA ALA A 18 31.29 -21.30 27.28
C ALA A 18 30.50 -22.50 26.75
N CYS A 19 29.46 -22.91 27.48
CA CYS A 19 28.46 -23.85 26.98
C CYS A 19 27.79 -23.24 25.75
N ALA A 20 28.35 -23.54 24.57
CA ALA A 20 27.60 -23.49 23.34
C ALA A 20 26.53 -24.58 23.45
N SER A 21 25.28 -24.18 23.69
CA SER A 21 24.14 -25.03 23.38
C SER A 21 24.33 -25.53 21.96
N PRO A 22 24.27 -26.85 21.69
CA PRO A 22 24.39 -27.34 20.34
C PRO A 22 23.25 -26.71 19.54
N GLU A 23 23.65 -25.91 18.56
CA GLU A 23 22.80 -25.51 17.46
C GLU A 23 22.15 -26.79 16.96
N LYS A 24 20.83 -26.89 17.17
CA LYS A 24 20.07 -28.08 16.84
C LYS A 24 20.05 -28.14 15.32
N GLU A 25 21.04 -28.85 14.77
CA GLU A 25 21.14 -29.22 13.37
C GLU A 25 19.74 -29.65 12.93
N ALA A 26 19.20 -28.91 11.95
CA ALA A 26 17.93 -29.26 11.34
C ALA A 26 18.03 -30.74 10.90
N PRO A 27 16.98 -31.55 11.13
CA PRO A 27 17.04 -32.96 10.76
C PRO A 27 17.41 -33.07 9.27
N PRO A 28 18.32 -33.99 8.91
CA PRO A 28 18.74 -34.18 7.53
C PRO A 28 17.51 -34.49 6.68
N SER A 29 17.35 -33.74 5.60
CA SER A 29 16.26 -33.88 4.63
C SER A 29 16.06 -35.34 4.24
N SER A 30 14.96 -35.94 4.71
CA SER A 30 14.48 -37.19 4.15
C SER A 30 13.96 -36.88 2.75
N ASN A 31 14.63 -37.48 1.75
CA ASN A 31 14.28 -37.48 0.33
C ASN A 31 14.58 -36.19 -0.45
N GLY A 32 15.88 -35.85 -0.61
CA GLY A 32 16.53 -35.41 -1.87
C GLY A 32 15.83 -34.47 -2.86
N LEU A 33 14.77 -33.78 -2.49
CA LEU A 33 14.05 -32.83 -3.32
C LEU A 33 14.63 -31.44 -3.09
N PRO A 34 14.87 -30.65 -4.16
CA PRO A 34 15.08 -29.23 -3.97
C PRO A 34 13.84 -28.69 -3.24
N PHE A 35 13.98 -27.67 -2.40
CA PHE A 35 12.84 -26.96 -1.79
C PHE A 35 11.94 -27.64 -0.71
N ARG A 36 12.32 -28.81 -0.14
CA ARG A 36 11.63 -29.45 1.02
C ARG A 36 10.12 -29.77 0.81
N ALA A 37 9.75 -30.22 -0.38
CA ALA A 37 8.39 -30.66 -0.67
C ALA A 37 8.17 -32.16 -0.45
N GLU A 38 6.90 -32.55 -0.32
CA GLU A 38 6.45 -33.93 -0.53
C GLU A 38 6.06 -34.11 -2.01
N VAL A 39 6.42 -35.23 -2.63
CA VAL A 39 6.00 -35.53 -4.00
C VAL A 39 4.93 -36.60 -4.00
N SER A 40 3.78 -36.29 -4.61
CA SER A 40 2.66 -37.22 -4.79
C SER A 40 3.00 -38.33 -5.80
N GLU A 41 2.18 -39.39 -5.84
CA GLU A 41 2.34 -40.49 -6.81
C GLU A 41 2.27 -40.01 -8.28
N SER A 42 1.61 -38.87 -8.52
CA SER A 42 1.53 -38.18 -9.82
C SER A 42 2.81 -37.41 -10.18
N GLY A 43 3.80 -37.34 -9.29
CA GLY A 43 5.09 -36.69 -9.53
C GLY A 43 5.14 -35.19 -9.20
N PHE A 44 4.06 -34.62 -8.65
CA PHE A 44 3.98 -33.18 -8.35
C PHE A 44 4.22 -32.89 -6.87
N ALA A 45 4.73 -31.69 -6.59
CA ALA A 45 5.05 -31.27 -5.23
C ALA A 45 3.82 -30.83 -4.43
N THR A 46 3.88 -31.06 -3.11
CA THR A 46 2.96 -30.58 -2.10
C THR A 46 3.77 -29.92 -0.97
N ILE A 47 3.39 -28.69 -0.63
CA ILE A 47 3.98 -27.87 0.43
C ILE A 47 2.81 -27.20 1.17
N LEU A 48 2.54 -27.65 2.38
CA LEU A 48 1.43 -27.14 3.19
C LEU A 48 1.85 -26.07 4.19
N SER A 49 3.13 -26.02 4.53
CA SER A 49 3.68 -25.06 5.48
C SER A 49 5.17 -24.86 5.23
N ALA A 50 5.63 -23.63 5.41
CA ALA A 50 7.04 -23.28 5.50
C ALA A 50 7.21 -22.21 6.59
N PRO A 51 8.33 -22.23 7.34
CA PRO A 51 8.64 -21.11 8.22
C PRO A 51 8.95 -19.86 7.37
N PRO A 52 8.63 -18.65 7.83
CA PRO A 52 9.02 -17.42 7.16
C PRO A 52 10.52 -17.34 6.88
N ALA A 53 10.90 -16.66 5.81
CA ALA A 53 12.30 -16.33 5.56
C ALA A 53 12.86 -15.45 6.69
N SER A 54 14.14 -15.62 7.02
CA SER A 54 14.81 -14.72 7.96
C SER A 54 14.79 -13.30 7.38
N PHE A 55 14.34 -12.35 8.21
CA PHE A 55 14.19 -10.96 7.86
C PHE A 55 14.91 -10.12 8.90
N ASP A 56 15.88 -9.31 8.46
CA ASP A 56 16.51 -8.31 9.30
C ASP A 56 15.85 -6.96 9.02
N PRO A 57 15.00 -6.44 9.92
CA PRO A 57 14.36 -5.16 9.71
C PRO A 57 15.40 -4.05 9.67
N VAL A 58 15.20 -3.10 8.77
CA VAL A 58 16.10 -1.96 8.61
C VAL A 58 15.52 -0.78 9.39
N GLU A 59 16.34 -0.17 10.24
CA GLU A 59 15.93 1.05 10.94
C GLU A 59 15.66 2.17 9.93
N PRO A 60 14.49 2.82 9.97
CA PRO A 60 14.20 3.90 9.03
C PRO A 60 15.18 5.03 9.26
N SER A 61 15.78 5.53 8.17
CA SER A 61 16.60 6.73 8.25
C SER A 61 15.80 7.89 8.83
N PRO A 62 16.43 8.79 9.63
CA PRO A 62 15.78 10.01 10.04
C PRO A 62 15.21 10.73 8.81
N PRO A 63 14.00 11.30 8.90
CA PRO A 63 13.47 12.10 7.79
C PRO A 63 14.49 13.18 7.46
N ALA A 64 14.77 13.36 6.16
CA ALA A 64 15.65 14.42 5.72
C ALA A 64 15.10 15.77 6.26
N PRO A 65 15.98 16.71 6.62
CA PRO A 65 15.55 18.06 6.95
C PRO A 65 14.64 18.59 5.84
N ARG A 66 13.56 19.26 6.23
CA ARG A 66 12.65 19.85 5.26
C ARG A 66 13.42 20.82 4.37
N THR A 67 13.20 20.68 3.08
CA THR A 67 13.74 21.59 2.07
C THR A 67 12.93 22.90 2.09
N ALA A 68 13.53 24.00 1.64
CA ALA A 68 12.81 25.27 1.50
C ALA A 68 11.61 25.13 0.56
N GLU A 69 11.71 24.25 -0.45
CA GLU A 69 10.61 23.91 -1.35
C GLU A 69 9.46 23.20 -0.61
N GLN A 70 9.76 22.28 0.30
CA GLN A 70 8.73 21.61 1.11
C GLN A 70 8.05 22.58 2.08
N ASP A 71 8.80 23.48 2.71
CA ASP A 71 8.21 24.49 3.61
C ASP A 71 7.33 25.48 2.84
N ALA A 72 7.78 25.89 1.64
CA ALA A 72 6.96 26.70 0.74
C ALA A 72 5.69 25.96 0.29
N ALA A 73 5.78 24.65 0.03
CA ALA A 73 4.63 23.84 -0.35
C ALA A 73 3.59 23.72 0.79
N ASP A 74 4.02 23.54 2.05
CA ASP A 74 3.09 23.54 3.20
C ASP A 74 2.46 24.91 3.42
N ALA A 75 3.25 25.99 3.33
CA ALA A 75 2.72 27.35 3.44
C ALA A 75 1.68 27.63 2.34
N GLU A 76 1.94 27.15 1.13
CA GLU A 76 1.02 27.23 0.00
C GLU A 76 -0.24 26.39 0.23
N PHE A 77 -0.10 25.17 0.73
CA PHE A 77 -1.23 24.31 1.10
C PHE A 77 -2.12 24.97 2.16
N MET A 78 -1.53 25.56 3.20
CA MET A 78 -2.27 26.28 4.25
C MET A 78 -2.95 27.52 3.68
N ARG A 79 -2.29 28.29 2.82
CA ARG A 79 -2.87 29.45 2.12
C ARG A 79 -4.10 29.07 1.31
N VAL A 80 -4.02 27.96 0.56
CA VAL A 80 -5.13 27.39 -0.21
C VAL A 80 -6.27 26.98 0.71
N ALA A 81 -5.97 26.22 1.77
CA ALA A 81 -6.96 25.73 2.72
C ALA A 81 -7.70 26.88 3.43
N ASP A 82 -6.97 27.92 3.87
CA ASP A 82 -7.54 29.09 4.51
C ASP A 82 -8.50 29.84 3.58
N TYR A 83 -8.12 30.03 2.31
CA TYR A 83 -9.00 30.63 1.31
C TYR A 83 -10.26 29.80 1.09
N GLN A 84 -10.13 28.49 0.82
CA GLN A 84 -11.28 27.62 0.59
C GLN A 84 -12.25 27.63 1.78
N ASN A 85 -11.73 27.55 3.00
CA ASN A 85 -12.53 27.65 4.22
C ASN A 85 -13.23 29.02 4.33
N SER A 86 -12.55 30.12 3.96
CA SER A 86 -13.13 31.46 4.04
C SER A 86 -14.31 31.72 3.09
N VAL A 87 -14.37 31.01 1.94
CA VAL A 87 -15.42 31.20 0.92
C VAL A 87 -16.44 30.06 0.87
N SER A 88 -16.21 28.95 1.58
CA SER A 88 -16.99 27.71 1.49
C SER A 88 -18.50 27.91 1.56
N ASP A 89 -18.99 28.66 2.56
CA ASP A 89 -20.42 28.92 2.76
C ASP A 89 -21.03 29.72 1.59
N GLU A 90 -20.30 30.73 1.09
CA GLU A 90 -20.74 31.54 -0.06
C GLU A 90 -20.78 30.69 -1.33
N VAL A 91 -19.74 29.89 -1.57
CA VAL A 91 -19.64 28.99 -2.72
C VAL A 91 -20.77 27.97 -2.71
N GLN A 92 -21.05 27.35 -1.57
CA GLN A 92 -22.13 26.37 -1.45
C GLN A 92 -23.49 26.99 -1.75
N ALA A 93 -23.82 28.12 -1.11
CA ALA A 93 -25.08 28.81 -1.32
C ALA A 93 -25.27 29.26 -2.78
N LEU A 94 -24.20 29.78 -3.39
CA LEU A 94 -24.20 30.20 -4.79
C LEU A 94 -24.36 29.02 -5.74
N ALA A 95 -23.63 27.92 -5.52
CA ALA A 95 -23.73 26.73 -6.35
C ALA A 95 -25.14 26.12 -6.32
N GLU A 96 -25.76 26.03 -5.15
CA GLU A 96 -27.15 25.56 -5.03
C GLU A 96 -28.13 26.46 -5.78
N ARG A 97 -27.92 27.79 -5.72
CA ARG A 97 -28.74 28.75 -6.46
C ARG A 97 -28.58 28.59 -7.97
N LEU A 98 -27.33 28.52 -8.46
CA LEU A 98 -27.02 28.33 -9.88
C LEU A 98 -27.57 27.01 -10.42
N ARG A 99 -27.51 25.91 -9.65
CA ARG A 99 -28.12 24.62 -10.04
C ARG A 99 -29.63 24.72 -10.28
N ARG A 100 -30.33 25.58 -9.53
CA ARG A 100 -31.78 25.77 -9.69
C ARG A 100 -32.12 26.75 -10.81
N GLU A 101 -31.48 27.91 -10.80
CA GLU A 101 -31.85 29.04 -11.66
C GLU A 101 -31.19 28.97 -13.06
N GLU A 102 -29.99 28.41 -13.16
CA GLU A 102 -29.22 28.26 -14.40
C GLU A 102 -29.18 26.78 -14.84
N ARG A 103 -30.29 26.05 -14.63
CA ARG A 103 -30.42 24.63 -14.97
C ARG A 103 -30.19 24.41 -16.47
N GLY A 104 -29.25 23.50 -16.79
CA GLY A 104 -28.83 23.25 -18.17
C GLY A 104 -27.88 24.31 -18.75
N ASN A 105 -27.38 25.22 -17.91
CA ASN A 105 -26.29 26.12 -18.24
C ASN A 105 -25.12 25.90 -17.28
N PHE A 106 -25.35 26.09 -15.97
CA PHE A 106 -24.36 25.80 -14.93
C PHE A 106 -24.00 24.31 -14.89
N GLN A 107 -22.71 23.99 -14.91
CA GLN A 107 -22.18 22.63 -14.94
C GLN A 107 -21.62 22.22 -13.58
N THR A 108 -20.53 22.86 -13.18
CA THR A 108 -19.79 22.53 -11.97
C THR A 108 -19.00 23.75 -11.50
N LEU A 109 -18.23 23.58 -10.44
CA LEU A 109 -17.22 24.53 -10.01
C LEU A 109 -15.95 23.79 -9.60
N HIS A 110 -14.83 24.49 -9.66
CA HIS A 110 -13.57 24.05 -9.08
C HIS A 110 -12.86 25.22 -8.41
N TYR A 111 -12.02 24.91 -7.42
CA TYR A 111 -11.12 25.89 -6.83
C TYR A 111 -9.90 26.02 -7.73
N ASP A 112 -9.58 27.24 -8.13
CA ASP A 112 -8.29 27.53 -8.73
C ASP A 112 -7.31 27.82 -7.60
N ASN A 113 -6.44 26.85 -7.36
CA ASN A 113 -5.42 26.90 -6.32
C ASN A 113 -4.08 27.38 -6.87
N GLU A 114 -3.96 27.62 -8.18
CA GLU A 114 -2.73 28.04 -8.83
C GLU A 114 -2.70 29.57 -9.00
N GLY A 115 -1.68 30.22 -8.43
CA GLY A 115 -1.54 31.68 -8.53
C GLY A 115 -2.56 32.45 -7.68
N GLU A 116 -3.40 33.26 -8.32
CA GLU A 116 -4.46 34.03 -7.65
C GLU A 116 -5.62 33.11 -7.28
N LEU A 117 -5.77 32.83 -5.97
CA LEU A 117 -6.79 31.93 -5.45
C LEU A 117 -8.19 32.41 -5.83
N GLY A 118 -8.99 31.48 -6.31
CA GLY A 118 -10.31 31.78 -6.80
C GLY A 118 -11.21 30.57 -6.87
N VAL A 119 -12.46 30.82 -7.23
CA VAL A 119 -13.43 29.77 -7.55
C VAL A 119 -13.91 29.98 -8.96
N VAL A 120 -13.77 28.95 -9.80
CA VAL A 120 -14.23 28.96 -11.17
C VAL A 120 -15.57 28.24 -11.23
N PHE A 121 -16.60 28.96 -11.67
CA PHE A 121 -17.94 28.42 -11.93
C PHE A 121 -18.07 28.19 -13.44
N GLU A 122 -18.32 26.95 -13.84
CA GLU A 122 -18.35 26.54 -15.24
C GLU A 122 -19.78 26.56 -15.80
N PHE A 123 -19.95 27.17 -16.97
CA PHE A 123 -21.23 27.32 -17.66
C PHE A 123 -21.10 26.91 -19.13
N LEU A 124 -22.13 26.30 -19.71
CA LEU A 124 -22.13 26.00 -21.16
C LEU A 124 -22.26 27.26 -22.02
N ARG A 125 -22.81 28.35 -21.47
CA ARG A 125 -23.13 29.59 -22.19
C ARG A 125 -22.88 30.81 -21.31
N ASP A 126 -22.17 31.79 -21.88
CA ASP A 126 -21.98 33.13 -21.33
C ASP A 126 -21.57 33.17 -19.84
N GLY A 127 -20.64 32.30 -19.43
CA GLY A 127 -20.26 32.11 -18.03
C GLY A 127 -19.91 33.40 -17.27
N PRO A 128 -19.00 34.26 -17.78
CA PRO A 128 -18.67 35.52 -17.11
C PRO A 128 -19.86 36.47 -16.96
N ALA A 129 -20.78 36.52 -17.93
CA ALA A 129 -21.95 37.39 -17.86
C ALA A 129 -23.02 36.82 -16.93
N THR A 130 -23.17 35.50 -16.90
CA THR A 130 -24.11 34.79 -16.03
C THR A 130 -23.71 34.95 -14.57
N LEU A 131 -22.46 34.62 -14.20
CA LEU A 131 -22.00 34.68 -12.81
C LEU A 131 -22.14 36.09 -12.20
N ARG A 132 -21.89 37.14 -12.99
CA ARG A 132 -22.02 38.55 -12.56
C ARG A 132 -23.44 38.95 -12.11
N LYS A 133 -24.48 38.19 -12.49
CA LYS A 133 -25.85 38.39 -11.99
C LYS A 133 -26.02 37.89 -10.55
N TYR A 134 -25.17 36.95 -10.13
CA TYR A 134 -25.32 36.17 -8.91
C TYR A 134 -24.30 36.46 -7.83
N SER A 135 -23.08 36.85 -8.21
CA SER A 135 -22.03 37.22 -7.25
C SER A 135 -21.29 38.49 -7.66
N LYS A 136 -20.82 39.21 -6.64
CA LYS A 136 -19.90 40.36 -6.76
C LYS A 136 -18.51 40.04 -6.19
N ASN A 137 -18.30 38.81 -5.72
CA ASN A 137 -17.02 38.39 -5.18
C ASN A 137 -15.98 38.38 -6.31
N SER A 138 -14.92 39.18 -6.15
CA SER A 138 -13.90 39.37 -7.18
C SER A 138 -13.01 38.14 -7.38
N THR A 139 -13.00 37.21 -6.43
CA THR A 139 -12.25 35.94 -6.53
C THR A 139 -13.06 34.85 -7.25
N PHE A 140 -14.34 35.10 -7.54
CA PHE A 140 -15.17 34.16 -8.29
C PHE A 140 -15.17 34.52 -9.78
N ARG A 141 -14.91 33.52 -10.62
CA ARG A 141 -14.81 33.67 -12.07
C ARG A 141 -15.80 32.73 -12.74
N GLY A 142 -16.52 33.26 -13.71
CA GLY A 142 -17.44 32.46 -14.52
C GLY A 142 -16.74 32.11 -15.81
N GLU A 143 -16.67 30.83 -16.15
CA GLU A 143 -16.06 30.36 -17.39
C GLU A 143 -17.09 29.71 -18.31
N THR A 144 -16.89 29.90 -19.62
CA THR A 144 -17.71 29.22 -20.62
C THR A 144 -16.98 27.98 -21.08
N VAL A 145 -17.56 26.84 -20.80
CA VAL A 145 -17.04 25.52 -21.13
C VAL A 145 -17.77 24.91 -22.31
N ARG A 146 -17.12 23.97 -23.00
CA ARG A 146 -17.66 23.32 -24.19
C ARG A 146 -18.49 22.09 -23.85
N TRP A 147 -17.99 21.27 -22.94
CA TRP A 147 -18.58 19.99 -22.60
C TRP A 147 -19.30 20.07 -21.26
N SER A 148 -20.50 19.49 -21.21
CA SER A 148 -21.21 19.24 -19.96
C SER A 148 -20.57 18.09 -19.19
N GLN A 149 -20.78 18.06 -17.88
CA GLN A 149 -20.31 16.94 -17.05
C GLN A 149 -20.92 15.61 -17.52
N GLN A 150 -22.16 15.65 -18.02
CA GLN A 150 -22.83 14.47 -18.58
C GLN A 150 -22.14 13.96 -19.85
N GLU A 151 -21.72 14.86 -20.75
CA GLU A 151 -20.97 14.48 -21.96
C GLU A 151 -19.59 13.91 -21.63
N LEU A 152 -18.88 14.48 -20.65
CA LEU A 152 -17.59 13.95 -20.19
C LEU A 152 -17.75 12.57 -19.56
N MET A 153 -18.76 12.37 -18.70
CA MET A 153 -19.05 11.05 -18.12
C MET A 153 -19.42 10.02 -19.20
N ALA A 154 -20.25 10.40 -20.18
CA ALA A 154 -20.62 9.52 -21.28
C ALA A 154 -19.41 9.15 -22.16
N ALA A 155 -18.47 10.08 -22.37
CA ALA A 155 -17.24 9.79 -23.09
C ALA A 155 -16.32 8.84 -22.31
N ALA A 156 -16.21 8.99 -20.99
CA ALA A 156 -15.46 8.07 -20.13
C ALA A 156 -16.08 6.65 -20.14
N GLU A 157 -17.40 6.56 -19.97
CA GLU A 157 -18.15 5.31 -20.02
C GLU A 157 -18.01 4.63 -21.39
N PHE A 158 -18.09 5.40 -22.48
CA PHE A 158 -17.87 4.89 -23.83
C PHE A 158 -16.50 4.22 -23.97
N ILE A 159 -15.42 4.86 -23.49
CA ILE A 159 -14.08 4.29 -23.55
C ILE A 159 -14.01 2.99 -22.73
N TRP A 160 -14.54 3.01 -21.52
CA TRP A 160 -14.56 1.84 -20.66
C TRP A 160 -15.30 0.68 -21.32
N ASP A 161 -16.57 0.87 -21.69
CA ASP A 161 -17.42 -0.20 -22.21
C ASP A 161 -16.97 -0.72 -23.58
N THR A 162 -16.40 0.14 -24.42
CA THR A 162 -15.94 -0.29 -25.75
C THR A 162 -14.70 -1.17 -25.69
N PHE A 163 -13.82 -0.96 -24.70
CA PHE A 163 -12.47 -1.54 -24.69
C PHE A 163 -12.12 -2.36 -23.45
N ARG A 164 -12.96 -2.39 -22.41
CA ARG A 164 -12.71 -3.14 -21.16
C ARG A 164 -12.51 -4.63 -21.41
N ASP A 165 -13.26 -5.22 -22.34
CA ASP A 165 -13.20 -6.66 -22.62
C ASP A 165 -11.92 -7.05 -23.38
N ASP A 166 -11.31 -6.09 -24.13
CA ASP A 166 -9.98 -6.26 -24.71
C ASP A 166 -8.86 -6.06 -23.66
N ARG A 167 -9.25 -5.58 -22.47
CA ARG A 167 -8.38 -5.39 -21.30
C ARG A 167 -7.23 -4.43 -21.57
N VAL A 168 -7.42 -3.45 -22.46
CA VAL A 168 -6.41 -2.44 -22.83
C VAL A 168 -6.51 -1.14 -22.04
N ILE A 169 -7.61 -0.94 -21.30
CA ILE A 169 -7.85 0.23 -20.45
C ILE A 169 -7.46 -0.09 -19.01
N GLN A 170 -6.62 0.74 -18.40
CA GLN A 170 -6.27 0.65 -16.98
C GLN A 170 -7.25 1.44 -16.12
N SER A 171 -7.57 2.66 -16.55
CA SER A 171 -8.53 3.53 -15.87
C SER A 171 -9.02 4.64 -16.80
N THR A 172 -10.13 5.24 -16.41
CA THR A 172 -10.66 6.48 -17.00
C THR A 172 -10.86 7.52 -15.89
N GLY A 173 -10.49 8.76 -16.16
CA GLY A 173 -10.70 9.90 -15.27
C GLY A 173 -11.46 11.03 -15.95
N VAL A 174 -12.24 11.78 -15.19
CA VAL A 174 -12.93 12.99 -15.67
C VAL A 174 -12.34 14.19 -14.94
N ALA A 175 -11.79 15.14 -15.69
CA ALA A 175 -11.33 16.43 -15.20
C ALA A 175 -12.07 17.57 -15.95
N THR A 176 -11.75 18.82 -15.63
CA THR A 176 -12.33 19.98 -16.32
C THR A 176 -12.04 19.90 -17.82
N GLN A 177 -13.11 19.74 -18.62
CA GLN A 177 -13.10 19.72 -20.08
C GLN A 177 -12.33 18.57 -20.76
N VAL A 178 -11.84 17.59 -20.00
CA VAL A 178 -11.09 16.45 -20.53
C VAL A 178 -11.44 15.15 -19.81
N VAL A 179 -11.48 14.07 -20.58
CA VAL A 179 -11.52 12.70 -20.09
C VAL A 179 -10.15 12.10 -20.34
N THR A 180 -9.49 11.59 -19.30
CA THR A 180 -8.24 10.86 -19.47
C THR A 180 -8.52 9.36 -19.52
N ALA A 181 -7.88 8.65 -20.45
CA ALA A 181 -7.92 7.19 -20.52
C ALA A 181 -6.51 6.63 -20.50
N GLN A 182 -6.20 5.86 -19.46
CA GLN A 182 -4.89 5.22 -19.27
C GLN A 182 -4.85 3.89 -20.02
N ILE A 183 -3.92 3.76 -20.97
CA ILE A 183 -3.82 2.62 -21.90
C ILE A 183 -2.60 1.76 -21.58
N SER A 184 -2.81 0.44 -21.47
CA SER A 184 -1.78 -0.53 -21.08
C SER A 184 -0.97 -1.13 -22.24
N VAL A 185 -1.35 -0.83 -23.48
CA VAL A 185 -0.70 -1.32 -24.70
C VAL A 185 -0.05 -0.18 -25.47
N SER A 186 0.74 -0.50 -26.48
CA SER A 186 1.33 0.54 -27.34
C SER A 186 0.25 1.32 -28.09
N GLU A 187 0.55 2.58 -28.44
CA GLU A 187 -0.35 3.41 -29.25
C GLU A 187 -0.70 2.74 -30.58
N ALA A 188 0.26 2.06 -31.22
CA ALA A 188 0.04 1.34 -32.47
C ALA A 188 -0.98 0.20 -32.31
N GLU A 189 -0.86 -0.60 -31.25
CA GLU A 189 -1.79 -1.70 -30.96
C GLU A 189 -3.18 -1.19 -30.63
N PHE A 190 -3.28 -0.12 -29.82
CA PHE A 190 -4.56 0.48 -29.48
C PHE A 190 -5.24 1.08 -30.71
N ARG A 191 -4.52 1.84 -31.55
CA ARG A 191 -5.08 2.39 -32.79
C ARG A 191 -5.51 1.31 -33.76
N ALA A 192 -4.79 0.18 -33.83
CA ALA A 192 -5.22 -0.97 -34.61
C ALA A 192 -6.51 -1.58 -34.07
N LEU A 193 -6.68 -1.67 -32.75
CA LEU A 193 -7.91 -2.11 -32.11
C LEU A 193 -9.10 -1.18 -32.41
N VAL A 194 -8.91 0.13 -32.27
CA VAL A 194 -9.92 1.15 -32.62
C VAL A 194 -10.39 0.96 -34.07
N LYS A 195 -9.44 0.77 -35.00
CA LYS A 195 -9.75 0.51 -36.42
C LYS A 195 -10.49 -0.81 -36.62
N ARG A 196 -10.11 -1.89 -35.93
CA ARG A 196 -10.80 -3.19 -36.01
C ARG A 196 -12.24 -3.12 -35.50
N LYS A 197 -12.48 -2.36 -34.43
CA LYS A 197 -13.83 -2.15 -33.89
C LYS A 197 -14.67 -1.15 -34.68
N GLY A 198 -14.05 -0.36 -35.57
CA GLY A 198 -14.75 0.61 -36.41
C GLY A 198 -15.34 1.78 -35.61
N VAL A 199 -14.77 2.09 -34.45
CA VAL A 199 -15.24 3.15 -33.55
C VAL A 199 -14.41 4.41 -33.68
N THR A 200 -14.97 5.55 -33.27
CA THR A 200 -14.26 6.83 -33.17
C THR A 200 -14.15 7.23 -31.71
N ILE A 201 -12.95 7.65 -31.30
CA ILE A 201 -12.70 8.13 -29.93
C ILE A 201 -13.38 9.50 -29.76
N PRO A 202 -14.19 9.71 -28.71
CA PRO A 202 -14.82 11.00 -28.45
C PRO A 202 -13.78 12.10 -28.31
N GLU A 203 -14.08 13.29 -28.85
CA GLU A 203 -13.17 14.44 -28.84
C GLU A 203 -12.62 14.85 -27.45
N PRO A 204 -13.39 14.83 -26.34
CA PRO A 204 -12.83 15.20 -25.04
C PRO A 204 -11.88 14.15 -24.46
N VAL A 205 -11.67 13.00 -25.11
CA VAL A 205 -10.81 11.92 -24.58
C VAL A 205 -9.36 12.13 -24.98
N GLU A 206 -8.51 12.30 -23.97
CA GLU A 206 -7.06 12.23 -24.06
C GLU A 206 -6.58 10.81 -23.73
N LEU A 207 -5.85 10.20 -24.66
CA LEU A 207 -5.26 8.87 -24.49
C LEU A 207 -3.85 9.00 -23.92
N ILE A 208 -3.63 8.41 -22.76
CA ILE A 208 -2.33 8.39 -22.09
C ILE A 208 -1.78 6.97 -22.15
N PHE A 209 -0.62 6.81 -22.79
CA PHE A 209 0.00 5.50 -22.98
C PHE A 209 1.10 5.27 -21.94
N HIS A 210 0.83 4.37 -21.00
CA HIS A 210 1.83 3.90 -20.03
C HIS A 210 2.34 2.52 -20.43
N ALA A 211 2.77 2.38 -21.68
CA ALA A 211 3.39 1.15 -22.14
C ALA A 211 4.70 0.93 -21.35
N THR A 212 4.61 0.24 -20.22
CA THR A 212 5.75 -0.33 -19.51
C THR A 212 6.46 -1.25 -20.51
N PRO A 213 7.80 -1.33 -20.54
CA PRO A 213 8.50 -2.24 -21.44
C PRO A 213 7.87 -3.62 -21.33
N MET A 214 7.44 -4.15 -22.48
CA MET A 214 6.70 -5.41 -22.55
C MET A 214 7.55 -6.53 -21.95
N VAL A 215 7.28 -6.87 -20.68
CA VAL A 215 7.60 -8.22 -20.19
C VAL A 215 6.79 -9.17 -21.06
N PRO A 216 7.34 -10.30 -21.52
CA PRO A 216 6.58 -11.26 -22.30
C PRO A 216 5.25 -11.55 -21.61
N LEU A 217 4.14 -11.17 -22.27
CA LEU A 217 2.80 -11.51 -21.85
C LEU A 217 2.69 -13.03 -21.82
N VAL A 218 2.71 -13.64 -20.63
CA VAL A 218 2.38 -15.06 -20.46
C VAL A 218 0.87 -15.16 -20.36
N ASN A 219 0.21 -14.96 -21.51
CA ASN A 219 -1.22 -15.19 -21.69
C ASN A 219 -1.44 -16.13 -22.89
N PRO A 220 -2.17 -17.25 -22.74
CA PRO A 220 -2.66 -17.80 -21.46
C PRO A 220 -1.52 -18.22 -20.51
N PRO A 221 -1.78 -18.38 -19.19
CA PRO A 221 -0.90 -19.14 -18.32
C PRO A 221 -0.45 -20.45 -18.98
N ARG A 222 0.85 -20.76 -18.90
CA ARG A 222 1.45 -21.92 -19.57
C ARG A 222 1.95 -22.94 -18.54
N PRO A 223 2.14 -24.21 -18.93
CA PRO A 223 2.78 -25.21 -18.07
C PRO A 223 4.13 -24.71 -17.55
N ALA A 224 4.46 -25.05 -16.31
CA ALA A 224 5.66 -24.57 -15.62
C ALA A 224 6.96 -24.87 -16.39
N ALA A 225 7.04 -26.02 -17.08
CA ALA A 225 8.18 -26.41 -17.91
C ALA A 225 8.44 -25.49 -19.13
N GLN A 226 7.50 -24.61 -19.45
CA GLN A 226 7.61 -23.64 -20.55
C GLN A 226 7.67 -22.19 -20.06
N ASP A 227 7.71 -21.97 -18.74
CA ASP A 227 7.63 -20.65 -18.14
C ASP A 227 9.00 -20.20 -17.60
N GLN A 228 9.54 -19.12 -18.18
CA GLN A 228 10.81 -18.52 -17.78
C GLN A 228 10.80 -17.90 -16.37
N ALA A 229 9.63 -17.70 -15.78
CA ALA A 229 9.51 -17.22 -14.40
C ALA A 229 9.57 -18.34 -13.37
N VAL A 230 9.66 -19.60 -13.82
CA VAL A 230 9.88 -20.77 -12.97
C VAL A 230 11.31 -21.26 -13.22
N GLN A 231 12.07 -21.48 -12.15
CA GLN A 231 13.39 -22.11 -12.27
C GLN A 231 13.27 -23.55 -12.79
N ASP A 232 14.19 -23.97 -13.66
CA ASP A 232 14.20 -25.31 -14.29
C ASP A 232 14.15 -26.46 -13.28
N GLU A 233 14.76 -26.27 -12.10
CA GLU A 233 14.79 -27.26 -11.01
C GLU A 233 13.42 -27.45 -10.34
N VAL A 234 12.54 -26.45 -10.43
CA VAL A 234 11.21 -26.46 -9.81
C VAL A 234 10.16 -26.93 -10.80
N ALA A 235 10.30 -26.56 -12.08
CA ALA A 235 9.29 -26.75 -13.11
C ALA A 235 8.73 -28.19 -13.23
N PRO A 236 9.51 -29.28 -13.10
CA PRO A 236 8.99 -30.64 -13.19
C PRO A 236 7.98 -31.01 -12.09
N TYR A 237 7.99 -30.29 -10.96
CA TYR A 237 7.16 -30.59 -9.80
C TYR A 237 5.86 -29.77 -9.76
N LEU A 238 5.61 -28.96 -10.79
CA LEU A 238 4.47 -28.06 -10.89
C LEU A 238 3.61 -28.41 -12.10
N ARG A 239 2.30 -28.24 -11.96
CA ARG A 239 1.37 -28.31 -13.09
C ARG A 239 1.35 -26.98 -13.85
N VAL A 240 1.21 -25.88 -13.12
CA VAL A 240 1.13 -24.52 -13.67
C VAL A 240 1.61 -23.50 -12.65
N PHE A 241 2.24 -22.42 -13.11
CA PHE A 241 2.51 -21.22 -12.31
C PHE A 241 1.74 -20.04 -12.90
N PRO A 242 0.48 -19.84 -12.53
CA PRO A 242 -0.40 -18.90 -13.22
C PRO A 242 -0.17 -17.48 -12.75
N ARG A 243 0.06 -16.58 -13.69
CA ARG A 243 0.30 -15.15 -13.40
C ARG A 243 -0.66 -14.29 -14.20
N HIS A 244 -1.01 -13.16 -13.62
CA HIS A 244 -1.74 -12.13 -14.33
C HIS A 244 -0.88 -11.62 -15.49
N ASP A 245 -1.51 -11.37 -16.62
CA ASP A 245 -0.87 -10.97 -17.86
C ASP A 245 -0.53 -9.47 -17.92
N ARG A 246 -1.00 -8.69 -16.93
CA ARG A 246 -0.82 -7.24 -16.86
C ARG A 246 -0.55 -6.75 -15.44
N PRO A 247 0.21 -5.65 -15.25
CA PRO A 247 0.35 -4.99 -13.96
C PRO A 247 -1.01 -4.69 -13.32
N ALA A 248 -1.06 -4.69 -11.99
CA ALA A 248 -2.19 -4.14 -11.27
C ALA A 248 -2.35 -2.64 -11.59
N GLY A 249 -3.60 -2.17 -11.62
CA GLY A 249 -3.89 -0.74 -11.61
C GLY A 249 -3.64 -0.14 -10.23
N ALA A 250 -4.23 1.03 -9.96
CA ALA A 250 -4.22 1.59 -8.61
C ALA A 250 -4.89 0.61 -7.62
N LEU A 251 -4.14 0.17 -6.61
CA LEU A 251 -4.63 -0.70 -5.55
C LEU A 251 -4.96 0.15 -4.32
N ASN A 252 -6.08 -0.18 -3.67
CA ASN A 252 -6.37 0.38 -2.36
C ASN A 252 -5.34 -0.14 -1.34
N ALA A 253 -4.96 0.70 -0.37
CA ALA A 253 -4.10 0.32 0.75
C ALA A 253 -4.84 -0.57 1.76
N ILE A 254 -5.27 -1.75 1.29
CA ILE A 254 -5.90 -2.81 2.08
C ILE A 254 -4.85 -3.90 2.25
N ASN A 255 -4.45 -4.16 3.48
CA ASN A 255 -3.46 -5.19 3.82
C ASN A 255 -4.17 -6.54 3.96
N SER A 256 -4.57 -7.12 2.82
CA SER A 256 -5.18 -8.44 2.80
C SER A 256 -4.14 -9.53 3.05
N ARG A 257 -4.55 -10.62 3.71
CA ARG A 257 -3.68 -11.77 4.01
C ARG A 257 -4.21 -13.08 3.47
N ALA A 258 -3.31 -13.97 3.07
CA ALA A 258 -3.65 -15.35 2.69
C ALA A 258 -2.46 -16.27 2.95
N THR A 259 -2.72 -17.56 3.15
CA THR A 259 -1.67 -18.60 3.21
C THR A 259 -1.64 -19.37 1.90
N ILE A 260 -0.61 -19.11 1.08
CA ILE A 260 -0.48 -19.74 -0.24
C ILE A 260 0.31 -21.04 -0.13
N VAL A 261 -0.36 -22.16 -0.34
CA VAL A 261 0.20 -23.51 -0.31
C VAL A 261 0.31 -24.09 -1.71
N LEU A 262 1.12 -25.14 -1.86
CA LEU A 262 1.17 -25.96 -3.06
C LEU A 262 0.54 -27.32 -2.76
N LYS A 263 -0.44 -27.75 -3.54
CA LYS A 263 -1.05 -29.07 -3.44
C LYS A 263 -1.04 -29.73 -4.81
N ASP A 264 -0.35 -30.86 -4.92
CA ASP A 264 -0.22 -31.63 -6.17
C ASP A 264 0.19 -30.75 -7.38
N GLY A 265 1.15 -29.84 -7.17
CA GLY A 265 1.65 -28.95 -8.23
C GLY A 265 0.75 -27.75 -8.57
N CYS A 266 -0.29 -27.50 -7.78
CA CYS A 266 -1.23 -26.38 -7.93
C CYS A 266 -1.22 -25.45 -6.70
N PHE A 267 -1.14 -24.15 -6.94
CA PHE A 267 -1.15 -23.14 -5.89
C PHE A 267 -2.55 -22.86 -5.38
N ARG A 268 -2.72 -22.87 -4.05
CA ARG A 268 -4.02 -22.68 -3.38
C ARG A 268 -3.89 -21.76 -2.17
N ALA A 269 -4.93 -21.01 -1.87
CA ALA A 269 -5.04 -20.25 -0.63
C ALA A 269 -5.75 -21.09 0.45
N ALA A 270 -4.98 -21.66 1.36
CA ALA A 270 -5.45 -22.66 2.33
C ALA A 270 -6.52 -22.11 3.29
N ASP A 271 -6.47 -20.82 3.59
CA ASP A 271 -7.37 -20.08 4.46
C ASP A 271 -8.54 -19.41 3.71
N ARG A 272 -8.64 -19.61 2.38
CA ARG A 272 -9.66 -18.99 1.50
C ARG A 272 -10.41 -20.03 0.68
N ASP A 273 -11.12 -20.94 1.36
CA ASP A 273 -11.89 -22.02 0.74
C ASP A 273 -11.06 -22.90 -0.22
N ASP A 274 -9.76 -23.03 0.03
CA ASP A 274 -8.81 -23.76 -0.82
C ASP A 274 -8.79 -23.28 -2.29
N ALA A 275 -9.10 -21.98 -2.50
CA ALA A 275 -9.19 -21.37 -3.82
C ALA A 275 -7.87 -21.45 -4.59
N LEU A 276 -7.95 -21.65 -5.90
CA LEU A 276 -6.81 -21.60 -6.81
C LEU A 276 -6.28 -20.17 -6.90
N VAL A 277 -4.97 -20.03 -7.03
CA VAL A 277 -4.30 -18.73 -6.96
C VAL A 277 -3.84 -18.29 -8.33
N LEU A 278 -4.11 -17.03 -8.68
CA LEU A 278 -3.50 -16.29 -9.79
C LEU A 278 -2.54 -15.25 -9.21
N PHE A 279 -1.25 -15.41 -9.49
CA PHE A 279 -0.19 -14.51 -8.99
C PHE A 279 -0.17 -13.18 -9.74
N PRO A 280 0.41 -12.11 -9.16
CA PRO A 280 0.50 -10.83 -9.84
C PRO A 280 1.45 -10.90 -11.04
N PHE A 281 1.32 -9.91 -11.93
CA PHE A 281 2.22 -9.76 -13.06
C PHE A 281 3.67 -9.57 -12.59
N GLY A 282 4.60 -10.21 -13.29
CA GLY A 282 6.02 -10.14 -12.95
C GLY A 282 6.45 -11.02 -11.77
N ALA A 283 5.53 -11.73 -11.12
CA ALA A 283 5.88 -12.73 -10.11
C ALA A 283 6.86 -13.76 -10.69
N LYS A 284 7.85 -14.15 -9.88
CA LYS A 284 8.81 -15.21 -10.18
C LYS A 284 8.75 -16.25 -9.08
N LEU A 285 9.04 -17.49 -9.45
CA LEU A 285 9.11 -18.63 -8.56
C LEU A 285 10.53 -19.17 -8.55
N PHE A 286 11.12 -19.30 -7.36
CA PHE A 286 12.52 -19.66 -7.17
C PHE A 286 12.72 -20.44 -5.88
N VAL A 287 13.88 -21.09 -5.75
CA VAL A 287 14.33 -21.70 -4.49
C VAL A 287 15.20 -20.68 -3.75
N ASP A 288 14.86 -20.40 -2.50
CA ASP A 288 15.64 -19.48 -1.66
C ASP A 288 16.95 -20.12 -1.15
N SER A 289 17.80 -19.33 -0.51
CA SER A 289 19.10 -19.78 0.01
C SER A 289 19.00 -20.85 1.10
N ALA A 290 17.85 -20.99 1.76
CA ALA A 290 17.59 -22.01 2.77
C ALA A 290 16.96 -23.28 2.18
N GLY A 291 16.78 -23.32 0.85
CA GLY A 291 16.20 -24.45 0.14
C GLY A 291 14.70 -24.57 0.40
N TYR A 292 13.96 -23.46 0.36
CA TYR A 292 12.49 -23.43 0.33
C TYR A 292 11.98 -22.83 -0.99
N LEU A 293 10.80 -23.27 -1.42
CA LEU A 293 10.14 -22.70 -2.58
C LEU A 293 9.55 -21.34 -2.20
N ALA A 294 9.87 -20.31 -2.97
CA ALA A 294 9.47 -18.93 -2.71
C ALA A 294 9.01 -18.23 -3.99
N TYR A 295 8.20 -17.19 -3.82
CA TYR A 295 7.74 -16.33 -4.89
C TYR A 295 7.89 -14.86 -4.50
N GLY A 296 8.25 -14.02 -5.48
CA GLY A 296 8.51 -12.60 -5.27
C GLY A 296 9.18 -11.95 -6.47
N SER A 297 9.59 -10.68 -6.31
CA SER A 297 10.30 -9.91 -7.33
C SER A 297 11.81 -10.19 -7.37
N GLY A 298 12.39 -10.75 -6.30
CA GLY A 298 13.70 -11.43 -6.34
C GLY A 298 14.85 -10.82 -5.52
N GLU A 299 14.67 -9.80 -4.68
CA GLU A 299 15.72 -9.36 -3.73
C GLU A 299 15.14 -9.06 -2.33
N GLN A 300 16.00 -9.24 -1.31
CA GLN A 300 15.66 -9.25 0.11
C GLN A 300 15.10 -7.89 0.61
N PRO A 301 14.10 -7.89 1.50
CA PRO A 301 13.08 -8.94 1.65
C PRO A 301 11.72 -8.39 1.23
N GLY A 302 11.34 -8.71 0.00
CA GLY A 302 9.99 -8.52 -0.55
C GLY A 302 9.43 -9.81 -1.17
N TYR A 303 9.84 -10.98 -0.67
CA TYR A 303 9.36 -12.28 -1.14
C TYR A 303 8.77 -13.11 0.01
N ALA A 304 8.00 -14.13 -0.35
CA ALA A 304 7.41 -15.08 0.58
C ALA A 304 7.63 -16.52 0.13
N ARG A 305 7.73 -17.44 1.08
CA ARG A 305 7.78 -18.88 0.88
C ARG A 305 6.38 -19.44 0.63
N VAL A 306 6.31 -20.52 -0.12
CA VAL A 306 5.09 -21.31 -0.24
C VAL A 306 4.82 -21.99 1.09
N GLY A 307 3.63 -21.78 1.65
CA GLY A 307 3.21 -22.30 2.95
C GLY A 307 3.38 -21.34 4.12
N GLU A 308 3.79 -20.08 3.89
CA GLU A 308 3.68 -19.01 4.88
C GLU A 308 2.50 -18.07 4.60
N GLU A 309 2.10 -17.29 5.62
CA GLU A 309 1.12 -16.22 5.46
C GLU A 309 1.77 -15.05 4.72
N VAL A 310 1.09 -14.56 3.70
CA VAL A 310 1.51 -13.41 2.91
C VAL A 310 0.56 -12.25 3.08
N GLU A 311 1.12 -11.06 3.03
CA GLU A 311 0.37 -9.81 2.99
C GLU A 311 0.51 -9.19 1.61
N PHE A 312 -0.61 -8.67 1.09
CA PHE A 312 -0.64 -7.99 -0.19
C PHE A 312 -1.57 -6.80 -0.15
N GLN A 313 -1.25 -5.81 -0.98
CA GLN A 313 -2.07 -4.62 -1.16
C GLN A 313 -3.31 -4.94 -1.98
N GLY A 314 -4.43 -4.32 -1.60
CA GLY A 314 -5.72 -4.50 -2.26
C GLY A 314 -6.53 -5.67 -1.69
N SER A 315 -7.73 -5.84 -2.22
CA SER A 315 -8.64 -6.92 -1.81
C SER A 315 -8.37 -8.21 -2.57
N ILE A 316 -8.51 -9.37 -1.91
CA ILE A 316 -8.63 -10.64 -2.63
C ILE A 316 -9.98 -10.68 -3.33
N ASN A 317 -9.97 -10.71 -4.65
CA ASN A 317 -11.17 -10.86 -5.47
C ASN A 317 -11.10 -12.15 -6.28
N GLU A 318 -12.27 -12.71 -6.55
CA GLU A 318 -12.42 -13.81 -7.51
C GLU A 318 -12.18 -13.31 -8.94
N VAL A 319 -11.51 -14.14 -9.73
CA VAL A 319 -11.26 -13.92 -11.15
C VAL A 319 -12.13 -14.87 -11.94
N THR A 320 -12.89 -14.32 -12.88
CA THR A 320 -13.83 -15.08 -13.74
C THR A 320 -13.51 -14.96 -15.23
N ILE A 321 -12.38 -14.34 -15.58
CA ILE A 321 -11.94 -14.11 -16.96
C ILE A 321 -11.45 -15.46 -17.55
N PRO A 322 -12.13 -16.03 -18.57
CA PRO A 322 -11.81 -17.37 -19.08
C PRO A 322 -10.36 -17.54 -19.52
N GLU A 323 -9.77 -16.55 -20.18
CA GLU A 323 -8.38 -16.61 -20.66
C GLU A 323 -7.34 -16.75 -19.52
N LEU A 324 -7.71 -16.31 -18.30
CA LEU A 324 -6.87 -16.46 -17.11
C LEU A 324 -7.22 -17.71 -16.30
N VAL A 325 -8.48 -18.14 -16.34
CA VAL A 325 -9.04 -19.16 -15.45
C VAL A 325 -9.00 -20.55 -16.08
N ASP A 326 -9.38 -20.69 -17.35
CA ASP A 326 -9.48 -21.98 -18.04
C ASP A 326 -8.13 -22.75 -18.03
N PRO A 327 -6.97 -22.11 -18.28
CA PRO A 327 -5.68 -22.81 -18.23
C PRO A 327 -5.33 -23.33 -16.83
N ILE A 328 -5.83 -22.65 -15.78
CA ILE A 328 -5.68 -23.12 -14.39
C ILE A 328 -6.59 -24.31 -14.15
N HIS A 329 -7.85 -24.24 -14.61
CA HIS A 329 -8.80 -25.35 -14.47
C HIS A 329 -8.36 -26.60 -15.24
N ASP A 330 -7.81 -26.43 -16.44
CA ASP A 330 -7.27 -27.52 -17.25
C ASP A 330 -6.12 -28.24 -16.53
N ALA A 331 -5.27 -27.49 -15.81
CA ALA A 331 -4.14 -28.04 -15.08
C ALA A 331 -4.52 -28.62 -13.70
N CYS A 332 -5.40 -27.92 -12.97
CA CYS A 332 -5.62 -28.07 -11.53
C CYS A 332 -7.04 -28.51 -11.13
N GLY A 333 -7.93 -28.68 -12.12
CA GLY A 333 -9.34 -28.97 -11.91
C GLY A 333 -10.19 -27.72 -11.63
N PRO A 334 -11.52 -27.85 -11.62
CA PRO A 334 -12.43 -26.74 -11.39
C PRO A 334 -12.30 -26.20 -9.97
N GLY A 335 -12.56 -24.91 -9.80
CA GLY A 335 -12.60 -24.26 -8.49
C GLY A 335 -12.61 -22.74 -8.59
N LYS A 336 -12.90 -22.08 -7.47
CA LYS A 336 -12.77 -20.63 -7.36
C LYS A 336 -11.31 -20.23 -7.61
N VAL A 337 -11.09 -19.26 -8.50
CA VAL A 337 -9.77 -18.66 -8.73
C VAL A 337 -9.74 -17.27 -8.10
N ILE A 338 -8.75 -17.00 -7.26
CA ILE A 338 -8.54 -15.69 -6.65
C ILE A 338 -7.27 -15.03 -7.18
N LYS A 339 -7.31 -13.71 -7.30
CA LYS A 339 -6.11 -12.91 -7.58
C LYS A 339 -5.44 -12.49 -6.27
N VAL A 340 -4.13 -12.64 -6.21
CA VAL A 340 -3.28 -12.01 -5.18
C VAL A 340 -2.41 -10.95 -5.85
N GLU A 341 -2.24 -9.80 -5.20
CA GLU A 341 -1.60 -8.60 -5.79
C GLU A 341 -0.26 -8.24 -5.14
N GLY A 342 0.20 -9.04 -4.20
CA GLY A 342 1.45 -8.84 -3.47
C GLY A 342 2.06 -10.18 -3.09
N MET A 343 3.34 -10.12 -2.78
CA MET A 343 4.22 -11.29 -2.65
C MET A 343 5.11 -11.17 -1.41
N GLU A 344 4.73 -10.31 -0.46
CA GLU A 344 5.53 -10.01 0.73
C GLU A 344 5.16 -10.97 1.87
N SER A 345 6.16 -11.47 2.58
CA SER A 345 5.95 -12.23 3.82
C SER A 345 5.27 -11.34 4.86
N ALA A 346 4.15 -11.79 5.42
CA ALA A 346 3.45 -11.05 6.47
C ALA A 346 4.32 -10.90 7.74
N ALA A 347 5.19 -11.88 8.01
CA ALA A 347 6.11 -11.84 9.13
C ALA A 347 7.23 -10.82 8.91
N ALA A 348 7.81 -10.76 7.71
CA ALA A 348 8.78 -9.75 7.32
C ALA A 348 8.20 -8.35 7.47
N ARG A 349 6.98 -8.15 6.94
CA ARG A 349 6.28 -6.88 7.02
C ARG A 349 6.02 -6.44 8.46
N ALA A 350 5.48 -7.34 9.29
CA ALA A 350 5.25 -7.06 10.71
C ALA A 350 6.54 -6.71 11.48
N ALA A 351 7.65 -7.37 11.15
CA ALA A 351 8.95 -7.07 11.76
C ALA A 351 9.46 -5.68 11.35
N GLN A 352 9.30 -5.30 10.08
CA GLN A 352 9.65 -3.97 9.58
C GLN A 352 8.77 -2.88 10.19
N ASP A 353 7.45 -3.09 10.20
CA ASP A 353 6.48 -2.14 10.74
C ASP A 353 6.78 -1.86 12.22
N LYS A 354 7.10 -2.89 13.02
CA LYS A 354 7.49 -2.70 14.43
C LYS A 354 8.68 -1.77 14.62
N VAL A 355 9.72 -1.88 13.78
CA VAL A 355 10.90 -1.00 13.83
C VAL A 355 10.54 0.40 13.35
N THR A 356 9.76 0.50 12.27
CA THR A 356 9.31 1.76 11.69
C THR A 356 8.44 2.56 12.67
N ASP A 357 7.42 1.93 13.24
CA ASP A 357 6.47 2.51 14.17
C ASP A 357 7.15 2.98 15.45
N ARG A 358 8.08 2.18 15.99
CA ARG A 358 8.87 2.59 17.16
C ARG A 358 9.70 3.85 16.86
N ALA A 359 10.42 3.87 15.75
CA ALA A 359 11.23 5.02 15.37
C ALA A 359 10.37 6.27 15.10
N ASN A 360 9.19 6.11 14.48
CA ASN A 360 8.22 7.19 14.29
C ASN A 360 7.69 7.71 15.62
N ALA A 361 7.37 6.83 16.56
CA ALA A 361 6.88 7.20 17.87
C ALA A 361 7.94 7.96 18.68
N ILE A 362 9.21 7.54 18.67
CA ILE A 362 10.31 8.29 19.29
C ILE A 362 10.36 9.70 18.73
N ARG A 363 10.40 9.85 17.40
CA ARG A 363 10.42 11.17 16.74
C ARG A 363 9.20 12.01 17.08
N SER A 364 8.02 11.40 17.15
CA SER A 364 6.78 12.08 17.54
C SER A 364 6.88 12.64 18.97
N LEU A 365 7.46 11.88 19.89
CA LEU A 365 7.68 12.29 21.26
C LEU A 365 8.69 13.44 21.38
N GLU A 366 9.79 13.37 20.65
CA GLU A 366 10.79 14.45 20.59
C GLU A 366 10.17 15.74 20.03
N ASN A 367 9.48 15.65 18.88
CA ASN A 367 8.94 16.80 18.17
C ASN A 367 7.72 17.42 18.88
N SER A 368 6.83 16.60 19.44
CA SER A 368 5.57 17.08 20.01
C SER A 368 5.70 17.50 21.47
N TYR A 369 6.63 16.90 22.22
CA TYR A 369 6.74 17.08 23.66
C TYR A 369 8.14 17.50 24.14
N GLY A 370 9.12 17.60 23.24
CA GLY A 370 10.47 18.07 23.58
C GLY A 370 11.28 17.10 24.44
N LEU A 371 10.89 15.81 24.46
CA LEU A 371 11.65 14.75 25.11
C LEU A 371 12.99 14.56 24.40
N ASP A 372 14.06 14.26 25.14
CA ASP A 372 15.29 13.77 24.49
C ASP A 372 15.14 12.30 24.06
N ALA A 373 15.98 11.84 23.14
CA ALA A 373 15.93 10.47 22.59
C ALA A 373 15.87 9.38 23.67
N ARG A 374 16.69 9.49 24.73
CA ARG A 374 16.72 8.49 25.80
C ARG A 374 15.44 8.54 26.63
N GLN A 375 14.90 9.72 26.86
CA GLN A 375 13.66 9.87 27.60
C GLN A 375 12.46 9.38 26.78
N ALA A 376 12.44 9.65 25.47
CA ALA A 376 11.44 9.11 24.55
C ALA A 376 11.49 7.57 24.47
N GLU A 377 12.68 6.98 24.43
CA GLU A 377 12.87 5.52 24.50
C GLU A 377 12.29 4.94 25.80
N ARG A 378 12.63 5.52 26.96
CA ARG A 378 12.10 5.06 28.26
C ARG A 378 10.58 5.22 28.34
N ALA A 379 10.04 6.30 27.80
CA ALA A 379 8.60 6.53 27.75
C ALA A 379 7.88 5.44 26.94
N LEU A 380 8.44 5.07 25.78
CA LEU A 380 7.89 3.99 24.96
C LEU A 380 8.00 2.63 25.64
N ASP A 381 9.14 2.31 26.25
CA ASP A 381 9.33 1.04 26.96
C ASP A 381 8.37 0.91 28.15
N TRP A 382 8.13 2.02 28.86
CA TRP A 382 7.14 2.09 29.93
C TRP A 382 5.72 1.85 29.41
N LEU A 383 5.36 2.45 28.27
CA LEU A 383 4.06 2.23 27.63
C LEU A 383 3.89 0.80 27.12
N ASP A 384 4.92 0.21 26.51
CA ASP A 384 4.90 -1.19 26.05
C ASP A 384 4.70 -2.15 27.24
N ALA A 385 5.43 -1.94 28.35
CA ALA A 385 5.28 -2.73 29.56
C ALA A 385 3.86 -2.60 30.16
N ARG A 386 3.29 -1.39 30.14
CA ARG A 386 1.92 -1.14 30.58
C ARG A 386 0.89 -1.80 29.67
N GLY A 387 1.10 -1.78 28.36
CA GLY A 387 0.24 -2.45 27.38
C GLY A 387 0.21 -3.97 27.60
N GLU A 388 1.38 -4.55 27.87
CA GLU A 388 1.50 -5.98 28.20
C GLU A 388 0.79 -6.35 29.50
N ALA A 389 0.98 -5.55 30.56
CA ALA A 389 0.34 -5.76 31.85
C ALA A 389 -1.19 -5.65 31.78
N ASN A 390 -1.71 -4.87 30.83
CA ASN A 390 -3.15 -4.65 30.63
C ASN A 390 -3.72 -5.44 29.44
N ARG A 391 -3.00 -6.48 28.97
CA ARG A 391 -3.42 -7.27 27.81
C ARG A 391 -4.80 -7.86 28.01
N GLN A 392 -5.67 -7.66 27.03
CA GLN A 392 -7.06 -8.10 27.09
C GLN A 392 -7.22 -9.53 26.58
N THR A 393 -8.30 -10.17 26.99
CA THR A 393 -8.75 -11.45 26.43
C THR A 393 -10.10 -11.23 25.75
N SER A 394 -10.28 -11.77 24.55
CA SER A 394 -11.54 -11.72 23.83
C SER A 394 -12.65 -12.46 24.59
N PRO A 395 -13.93 -12.23 24.24
CA PRO A 395 -15.05 -13.00 24.80
C PRO A 395 -14.90 -14.52 24.60
N ASP A 396 -14.20 -14.95 23.55
CA ASP A 396 -13.95 -16.36 23.22
C ASP A 396 -12.70 -16.94 23.92
N GLY A 397 -12.10 -16.21 24.87
CA GLY A 397 -10.94 -16.66 25.63
C GLY A 397 -9.60 -16.52 24.88
N ILE A 398 -9.58 -15.78 23.76
CA ILE A 398 -8.37 -15.58 22.96
C ILE A 398 -7.64 -14.35 23.49
N LEU A 399 -6.37 -14.52 23.87
CA LEU A 399 -5.53 -13.41 24.30
C LEU A 399 -5.32 -12.44 23.13
N LEU A 400 -5.73 -11.19 23.29
CA LEU A 400 -5.60 -10.16 22.26
C LEU A 400 -4.18 -9.57 22.25
N PRO A 401 -3.69 -9.07 21.11
CA PRO A 401 -2.44 -8.31 21.08
C PRO A 401 -2.48 -7.12 22.05
N PRO A 402 -1.37 -6.78 22.73
CA PRO A 402 -1.31 -5.62 23.60
C PRO A 402 -1.38 -4.33 22.77
N ILE A 403 -1.93 -3.27 23.35
CA ILE A 403 -1.79 -1.92 22.76
C ILE A 403 -0.32 -1.51 22.97
N THR A 404 0.41 -1.28 21.88
CA THR A 404 1.84 -0.91 21.95
C THR A 404 2.02 0.56 22.32
N GLY A 405 3.21 0.92 22.80
CA GLY A 405 3.58 2.30 23.07
C GLY A 405 3.53 3.16 21.82
N ALA A 406 3.93 2.64 20.66
CA ALA A 406 3.80 3.34 19.39
C ALA A 406 2.33 3.69 19.07
N MET A 407 1.41 2.73 19.24
CA MET A 407 -0.03 2.99 19.07
C MET A 407 -0.53 4.06 20.03
N MET A 408 -0.13 4.01 21.30
CA MET A 408 -0.53 5.01 22.31
C MET A 408 -0.02 6.42 22.00
N VAL A 409 1.18 6.55 21.43
CA VAL A 409 1.76 7.84 21.05
C VAL A 409 1.06 8.43 19.82
N GLU A 410 0.66 7.59 18.87
CA GLU A 410 -0.04 8.03 17.65
C GLU A 410 -1.53 8.29 17.87
N MET A 411 -2.11 7.80 18.97
CA MET A 411 -3.49 8.10 19.32
C MET A 411 -3.69 9.61 19.50
N PRO A 412 -4.68 10.22 18.81
CA PRO A 412 -4.96 11.62 19.02
C PRO A 412 -5.33 11.84 20.49
N PRO A 413 -4.85 12.94 21.10
CA PRO A 413 -5.23 13.25 22.47
C PRO A 413 -6.75 13.40 22.55
N ARG A 414 -7.32 13.07 23.71
CA ARG A 414 -8.75 13.25 23.94
C ARG A 414 -9.11 14.72 23.66
N PRO A 415 -10.18 14.99 22.90
CA PRO A 415 -10.63 16.36 22.68
C PRO A 415 -10.96 16.99 24.03
N VAL A 416 -10.55 18.24 24.21
CA VAL A 416 -10.93 19.07 25.36
C VAL A 416 -12.43 19.33 25.25
N MET A 417 -13.21 18.82 26.19
CA MET A 417 -14.67 18.93 26.16
C MET A 417 -15.18 20.07 27.04
N ASP A 418 -14.38 20.51 28.01
CA ASP A 418 -14.72 21.59 28.93
C ASP A 418 -13.73 22.77 28.78
N PRO A 419 -14.20 23.99 28.49
CA PRO A 419 -13.37 25.19 28.50
C PRO A 419 -12.58 25.42 29.81
N SER A 420 -13.02 24.85 30.94
CA SER A 420 -12.31 24.92 32.22
C SER A 420 -10.99 24.14 32.26
N GLU A 421 -10.83 23.16 31.36
CA GLU A 421 -9.58 22.41 31.17
C GLU A 421 -8.54 23.24 30.39
N CYS A 422 -8.93 24.38 29.83
CA CYS A 422 -8.02 25.26 29.11
C CYS A 422 -7.31 26.26 30.04
N PRO A 423 -6.03 26.59 29.77
CA PRO A 423 -5.31 27.60 30.53
C PRO A 423 -6.03 28.96 30.52
N PRO A 424 -5.94 29.76 31.62
CA PRO A 424 -6.57 31.08 31.67
C PRO A 424 -6.16 31.97 30.49
N GLY A 425 -7.15 32.58 29.83
CA GLY A 425 -6.92 33.39 28.61
C GLY A 425 -7.02 32.62 27.29
N SER A 426 -7.35 31.33 27.34
CA SER A 426 -7.58 30.49 26.15
C SER A 426 -9.08 30.36 25.83
N SER A 427 -9.39 29.91 24.60
CA SER A 427 -10.75 29.59 24.16
C SER A 427 -10.82 28.17 23.59
N LEU A 428 -11.97 27.49 23.70
CA LEU A 428 -12.14 26.16 23.13
C LEU A 428 -12.45 26.25 21.63
N SER A 429 -11.72 25.51 20.80
CA SER A 429 -11.91 25.47 19.35
C SER A 429 -11.64 24.05 18.82
N PHE A 430 -12.63 23.41 18.21
CA PHE A 430 -12.54 22.05 17.65
C PHE A 430 -11.98 20.99 18.62
N GLY A 431 -12.34 21.08 19.91
CA GLY A 431 -11.82 20.14 20.93
C GLY A 431 -10.37 20.40 21.35
N LEU A 432 -9.84 21.59 21.09
CA LEU A 432 -8.49 22.03 21.49
C LEU A 432 -8.56 23.38 22.21
N CYS A 433 -7.60 23.65 23.10
CA CYS A 433 -7.43 24.95 23.73
C CYS A 433 -6.66 25.88 22.80
N ARG A 434 -7.26 27.00 22.40
CA ARG A 434 -6.66 28.04 21.57
C ARG A 434 -6.17 29.20 22.45
N THR A 435 -4.87 29.42 22.48
CA THR A 435 -4.21 30.57 23.11
C THR A 435 -3.88 31.65 22.07
N PRO A 436 -3.47 32.86 22.50
CA PRO A 436 -2.95 33.89 21.59
C PRO A 436 -1.73 33.45 20.77
N GLU A 437 -0.95 32.49 21.28
CA GLU A 437 0.29 31.98 20.67
C GLU A 437 0.08 30.71 19.82
N GLY A 438 -1.09 30.07 19.87
CA GLY A 438 -1.40 28.87 19.08
C GLY A 438 -2.40 27.93 19.73
N HIS A 439 -2.44 26.66 19.29
CA HIS A 439 -3.22 25.62 19.98
C HIS A 439 -2.35 24.98 21.06
N LEU A 440 -2.79 25.01 22.32
CA LEU A 440 -2.21 24.21 23.38
C LEU A 440 -2.94 22.87 23.47
N ARG A 441 -2.17 21.78 23.39
CA ARG A 441 -2.63 20.45 23.78
C ARG A 441 -2.13 20.20 25.21
N PRO A 442 -3.00 19.92 26.19
CA PRO A 442 -2.52 19.41 27.47
C PRO A 442 -1.68 18.14 27.24
N LEU A 443 -0.65 17.92 28.07
CA LEU A 443 0.13 16.69 27.99
C LEU A 443 -0.81 15.49 28.19
N PRO A 444 -0.63 14.39 27.43
CA PRO A 444 -1.36 13.17 27.69
C PRO A 444 -1.17 12.72 29.14
N GLU A 445 -2.24 12.24 29.80
CA GLU A 445 -2.19 11.77 31.19
C GLU A 445 -1.06 10.75 31.43
N TRP A 446 -0.86 9.85 30.47
CA TRP A 446 0.19 8.83 30.53
C TRP A 446 1.60 9.45 30.56
N LEU A 447 1.80 10.58 29.86
CA LEU A 447 3.09 11.25 29.79
C LEU A 447 3.39 11.99 31.09
N VAL A 448 2.37 12.57 31.71
CA VAL A 448 2.49 13.16 33.05
C VAL A 448 2.89 12.09 34.06
N GLU A 449 2.18 10.95 34.07
CA GLU A 449 2.47 9.82 34.95
C GLU A 449 3.90 9.29 34.76
N PHE A 450 4.33 9.13 33.50
CA PHE A 450 5.70 8.73 33.19
C PHE A 450 6.73 9.73 33.72
N LEU A 451 6.55 11.04 33.45
CA LEU A 451 7.48 12.08 33.89
C LEU A 451 7.57 12.22 35.42
N GLU A 452 6.50 11.86 36.15
CA GLU A 452 6.52 11.79 37.60
C GLU A 452 7.31 10.57 38.12
N GLN A 453 7.25 9.44 37.41
CA GLN A 453 7.96 8.20 37.76
C GLN A 453 9.43 8.18 37.27
N ASP A 454 9.75 8.94 36.23
CA ASP A 454 11.09 9.05 35.62
C ASP A 454 12.02 10.04 36.36
N ARG A 455 11.48 10.81 37.32
CA ARG A 455 12.22 11.68 38.23
C ARG A 455 12.88 10.90 39.36
#